data_AF-R6E098-F1
#
_entry.id   AF-R6E098-F1
#
_cell.length_a   1.000
_cell.length_b   1.000
_cell.length_c   1.000
_cell.angle_alpha   90.00
_cell.angle_beta   90.00
_cell.angle_gamma   90.00
#
_symmetry.space_group_name_H-M   'P 1'
#
loop_
_entity.id
_entity.type
_entity.pdbx_description
1 polymer ?
#
loop_
_entity_poly.entity_id
_entity_poly.type
_entity_poly.pdbx_seq_one_letter_code
_entity_poly.pdbx_strand_id
1 'polypeptide(L)'
;MMKVFLIVVLVIVGLFFVKLVVARRKFTKRWKQEEEYALQISRKVYEPLSLSERYAFIFVFDVFMKNIRTSVRDIAIAHHQIELESKALGVTVKDADSFFAAEGFDRGISHSMRLLCDIKENNKNILDFLIYRCSTFVKRACGRDRQTGMDCKEISERLFTRMFTSIGYTEGELAEITVNPQRLISLFGRDKLV
;
A
#
# COMPACT_ATOMS: atom_id res chain seq x y z
N MET A 1 -15.55 -28.76 -49.80
CA MET A 1 -14.68 -27.63 -49.38
C MET A 1 -15.14 -26.97 -48.08
N MET A 2 -16.42 -26.60 -47.92
CA MET A 2 -16.93 -25.88 -46.73
C MET A 2 -16.73 -26.61 -45.39
N LYS A 3 -16.89 -27.94 -45.33
CA LYS A 3 -16.67 -28.74 -44.11
C LYS A 3 -15.21 -28.76 -43.65
N VAL A 4 -14.28 -28.84 -44.60
CA VAL A 4 -12.83 -28.83 -44.32
C VAL A 4 -12.39 -27.47 -43.80
N PHE A 5 -12.91 -26.39 -44.40
CA PHE A 5 -12.67 -25.02 -43.93
C PHE A 5 -13.14 -24.79 -42.49
N LEU A 6 -14.32 -25.30 -42.13
CA LEU A 6 -14.89 -25.17 -40.78
C LEU A 6 -14.05 -25.88 -39.71
N ILE A 7 -13.51 -27.06 -40.06
CA ILE A 7 -12.60 -27.82 -39.18
C ILE A 7 -11.30 -27.03 -38.97
N VAL A 8 -10.72 -26.47 -40.03
CA VAL A 8 -9.48 -25.68 -39.94
C VAL A 8 -9.69 -24.43 -39.06
N VAL A 9 -10.81 -23.73 -39.21
CA VAL A 9 -11.15 -22.58 -38.35
C VAL A 9 -11.28 -22.98 -36.89
N LEU A 10 -11.96 -24.10 -36.59
CA LEU A 10 -12.10 -24.59 -35.20
C LEU A 10 -10.75 -24.96 -34.58
N VAL A 11 -9.84 -25.58 -35.34
CA VAL A 11 -8.49 -25.89 -34.86
C VAL A 11 -7.69 -24.63 -34.57
N ILE A 12 -7.75 -23.61 -35.44
CA ILE A 12 -7.05 -22.33 -35.23
C ILE A 12 -7.59 -21.62 -33.99
N VAL A 13 -8.92 -21.56 -33.82
CA VAL A 13 -9.56 -20.97 -32.64
C VAL A 13 -9.19 -21.74 -31.37
N GLY A 14 -9.22 -23.07 -31.41
CA GLY A 14 -8.82 -23.92 -30.28
C GLY A 14 -7.36 -23.68 -29.86
N LEU A 15 -6.43 -23.64 -30.83
CA LEU A 15 -5.02 -23.34 -30.58
C LEU A 15 -4.81 -21.93 -30.03
N PHE A 16 -5.61 -20.95 -30.48
CA PHE A 16 -5.61 -19.60 -29.94
C PHE A 16 -6.02 -19.56 -28.47
N PHE A 17 -7.12 -20.23 -28.09
CA PHE A 17 -7.54 -20.33 -26.69
C PHE A 17 -6.49 -21.00 -25.81
N VAL A 18 -5.86 -22.09 -26.28
CA VAL A 18 -4.78 -22.75 -25.54
C VAL A 18 -3.61 -21.81 -25.31
N LYS A 19 -3.15 -21.07 -26.34
CA LYS A 19 -2.09 -20.06 -26.18
C LYS A 19 -2.47 -18.98 -25.16
N LEU A 20 -3.71 -18.50 -25.18
CA LEU A 20 -4.21 -17.45 -24.29
C LEU A 20 -4.27 -17.95 -22.83
N VAL A 21 -4.73 -19.18 -22.60
CA VAL A 21 -4.73 -19.82 -21.26
C VAL A 21 -3.31 -20.04 -20.75
N VAL A 22 -2.39 -20.52 -21.58
CA VAL A 22 -0.98 -20.73 -21.21
C VAL A 22 -0.30 -19.40 -20.90
N ALA A 23 -0.52 -18.37 -21.72
CA ALA A 23 -0.03 -17.02 -21.46
C ALA A 23 -0.55 -16.50 -20.11
N ARG A 24 -1.86 -16.57 -19.89
CA ARG A 24 -2.50 -16.14 -18.63
C ARG A 24 -1.91 -16.88 -17.43
N ARG A 25 -1.72 -18.20 -17.49
CA ARG A 25 -1.08 -18.98 -16.41
C ARG A 25 0.36 -18.57 -16.15
N LYS A 26 1.17 -18.31 -17.18
CA LYS A 26 2.55 -17.83 -17.02
C LYS A 26 2.59 -16.46 -16.36
N PHE A 27 1.73 -15.53 -16.78
CA PHE A 27 1.57 -14.23 -16.15
C PHE A 27 1.16 -14.35 -14.68
N THR A 28 0.14 -15.17 -14.38
CA THR A 28 -0.31 -15.38 -12.99
C THR A 28 0.79 -16.00 -12.12
N LYS A 29 1.57 -16.96 -12.65
CA LYS A 29 2.67 -17.58 -11.90
C LYS A 29 3.78 -16.57 -11.56
N ARG A 30 4.20 -15.76 -12.53
CA ARG A 30 5.21 -14.72 -12.32
C ARG A 30 4.72 -13.65 -11.34
N TRP A 31 3.48 -13.20 -11.50
CA TRP A 31 2.88 -12.21 -10.62
C TRP A 31 2.81 -12.70 -9.17
N LYS A 32 2.39 -13.95 -8.93
CA LYS A 32 2.42 -14.57 -7.60
C LYS A 32 3.82 -14.64 -6.99
N GLN A 33 4.85 -14.89 -7.79
CA GLN A 33 6.23 -14.90 -7.30
C GLN A 33 6.71 -13.51 -6.90
N GLU A 34 6.37 -12.48 -7.68
CA GLU A 34 6.69 -11.08 -7.37
C GLU A 34 5.93 -10.59 -6.12
N GLU A 35 4.67 -11.00 -5.96
CA GLU A 35 3.85 -10.72 -4.77
C GLU A 35 4.43 -11.38 -3.52
N GLU A 36 4.75 -12.68 -3.56
CA GLU A 36 5.32 -13.41 -2.42
C GLU A 36 6.69 -12.83 -2.02
N TYR A 37 7.50 -12.43 -2.99
CA TYR A 37 8.77 -11.76 -2.72
C TYR A 37 8.58 -10.39 -2.04
N ALA A 38 7.64 -9.58 -2.52
CA ALA A 38 7.30 -8.30 -1.90
C ALA A 38 6.78 -8.49 -0.47
N LEU A 39 5.93 -9.50 -0.25
CA LEU A 39 5.40 -9.87 1.05
C LEU A 39 6.51 -10.28 2.03
N GLN A 40 7.49 -11.06 1.58
CA GLN A 40 8.64 -11.46 2.41
C GLN A 40 9.51 -10.28 2.81
N ILE A 41 9.71 -9.30 1.93
CA ILE A 41 10.44 -8.08 2.26
C ILE A 41 9.66 -7.29 3.33
N SER A 42 8.38 -6.98 3.10
CA SER A 42 7.57 -6.24 4.07
C SER A 42 7.55 -6.95 5.43
N ARG A 43 7.44 -8.29 5.46
CA ARG A 43 7.50 -9.08 6.71
C ARG A 43 8.80 -8.85 7.48
N LYS A 44 9.95 -8.86 6.80
CA LYS A 44 11.25 -8.60 7.43
C LYS A 44 11.36 -7.18 7.96
N VAL A 45 10.82 -6.20 7.22
CA VAL A 45 10.79 -4.81 7.67
C VAL A 45 9.96 -4.66 8.95
N TYR A 46 8.84 -5.38 9.06
CA TYR A 46 7.91 -5.24 10.17
C TYR A 46 8.14 -6.21 11.33
N GLU A 47 9.06 -7.17 11.18
CA GLU A 47 9.39 -8.16 12.22
C GLU A 47 9.69 -7.53 13.60
N PRO A 48 10.47 -6.43 13.69
CA PRO A 48 10.79 -5.80 14.97
C PRO A 48 9.61 -5.09 15.64
N LEU A 49 8.50 -4.84 14.93
CA LEU A 49 7.36 -4.12 15.46
C LEU A 49 6.56 -5.02 16.42
N SER A 50 6.17 -4.45 17.56
CA SER A 50 5.18 -5.01 18.47
C SER A 50 3.78 -5.05 17.83
N LEU A 51 2.87 -5.81 18.42
CA LEU A 51 1.50 -5.94 17.90
C LEU A 51 0.78 -4.58 17.81
N SER A 52 0.91 -3.73 18.83
CA SER A 52 0.28 -2.40 18.85
C SER A 52 0.85 -1.48 17.76
N GLU A 53 2.16 -1.51 17.52
CA GLU A 53 2.81 -0.75 16.45
C GLU A 53 2.36 -1.23 15.06
N ARG A 54 2.15 -2.55 14.89
CA ARG A 54 1.59 -3.11 13.65
C ARG A 54 0.16 -2.64 13.40
N TYR A 55 -0.66 -2.53 14.45
CA TYR A 55 -1.99 -1.94 14.34
C TYR A 55 -1.92 -0.47 13.92
N ALA A 56 -1.00 0.32 14.50
CA ALA A 56 -0.81 1.71 14.10
C ALA A 56 -0.42 1.83 12.61
N PHE A 57 0.47 0.97 12.11
CA PHE A 57 0.87 0.93 10.69
C PHE A 57 -0.32 0.71 9.75
N ILE A 58 -1.10 -0.34 9.98
CA ILE A 58 -2.22 -0.67 9.08
C ILE A 58 -3.34 0.37 9.17
N PHE A 59 -3.57 0.95 10.35
CA PHE A 59 -4.53 2.03 10.56
C PHE A 59 -4.15 3.27 9.76
N VAL A 60 -2.87 3.69 9.82
CA VAL A 60 -2.37 4.84 9.06
C VAL A 60 -2.50 4.60 7.54
N PHE A 61 -2.19 3.39 7.05
CA PHE A 61 -2.42 3.05 5.64
C PHE A 61 -3.88 3.18 5.22
N ASP A 62 -4.82 2.67 6.04
CA ASP A 62 -6.25 2.77 5.77
C ASP A 62 -6.74 4.23 5.73
N VAL A 63 -6.26 5.06 6.65
CA VAL A 63 -6.55 6.51 6.68
C VAL A 63 -6.14 7.19 5.37
N PHE A 64 -4.94 6.91 4.83
CA PHE A 64 -4.53 7.50 3.56
C PHE A 64 -5.29 6.92 2.36
N MET A 65 -5.58 5.62 2.35
CA MET A 65 -6.33 4.99 1.27
C MET A 65 -7.75 5.55 1.12
N LYS A 66 -8.42 5.92 2.22
CA LYS A 66 -9.74 6.57 2.21
C LYS A 66 -9.78 7.89 1.40
N ASN A 67 -8.63 8.52 1.14
CA ASN A 67 -8.54 9.73 0.32
C ASN A 67 -8.35 9.47 -1.19
N ILE A 68 -8.27 8.21 -1.62
CA ILE A 68 -8.13 7.84 -3.03
C ILE A 68 -9.52 7.75 -3.66
N ARG A 69 -9.91 8.81 -4.40
CA ARG A 69 -11.22 8.91 -5.09
C ARG A 69 -11.12 8.93 -6.62
N THR A 70 -10.10 8.25 -7.13
CA THR A 70 -9.78 8.12 -8.56
C THR A 70 -10.54 6.95 -9.20
N SER A 71 -10.11 6.50 -10.38
CA SER A 71 -10.61 5.36 -11.13
C SER A 71 -10.71 4.09 -10.27
N VAL A 72 -11.65 3.21 -10.63
CA VAL A 72 -11.83 1.89 -10.00
C VAL A 72 -10.52 1.09 -9.97
N ARG A 73 -9.65 1.29 -10.97
CA ARG A 73 -8.33 0.65 -11.05
C ARG A 73 -7.41 1.09 -9.90
N ASP A 74 -7.32 2.38 -9.63
CA ASP A 74 -6.42 2.91 -8.61
C ASP A 74 -6.91 2.58 -7.20
N ILE A 75 -8.23 2.58 -7.01
CA ILE A 75 -8.88 2.09 -5.78
C ILE A 75 -8.53 0.61 -5.57
N ALA A 76 -8.66 -0.23 -6.60
CA ALA A 76 -8.30 -1.64 -6.51
C ALA A 76 -6.81 -1.85 -6.21
N ILE A 77 -5.92 -1.04 -6.80
CA ILE A 77 -4.48 -1.06 -6.50
C ILE A 77 -4.22 -0.69 -5.04
N ALA A 78 -4.87 0.35 -4.52
CA ALA A 78 -4.69 0.79 -3.14
C ALA A 78 -5.20 -0.25 -2.13
N HIS A 79 -6.37 -0.84 -2.38
CA HIS A 79 -6.88 -1.94 -1.56
C HIS A 79 -5.96 -3.16 -1.59
N HIS A 80 -5.47 -3.54 -2.76
CA HIS A 80 -4.53 -4.64 -2.87
C HIS A 80 -3.22 -4.35 -2.15
N GLN A 81 -2.72 -3.10 -2.20
CA GLN A 81 -1.55 -2.68 -1.43
C GLN A 81 -1.79 -2.86 0.08
N ILE A 82 -2.93 -2.41 0.61
CA ILE A 82 -3.29 -2.62 2.02
C ILE A 82 -3.41 -4.10 2.37
N GLU A 83 -3.97 -4.92 1.48
CA GLU A 83 -4.08 -6.37 1.70
C GLU A 83 -2.69 -7.01 1.84
N LEU A 84 -1.72 -6.61 1.02
CA LEU A 84 -0.33 -7.07 1.12
C LEU A 84 0.32 -6.62 2.43
N GLU A 85 0.18 -5.35 2.80
CA GLU A 85 0.74 -4.86 4.07
C GLU A 85 0.07 -5.53 5.27
N SER A 86 -1.23 -5.77 5.23
CA SER A 86 -1.98 -6.52 6.25
C SER A 86 -1.44 -7.94 6.42
N LYS A 87 -1.21 -8.66 5.31
CA LYS A 87 -0.57 -9.99 5.34
C LYS A 87 0.87 -9.95 5.83
N ALA A 88 1.59 -8.86 5.58
CA ALA A 88 2.98 -8.70 6.01
C ALA A 88 3.09 -8.42 7.51
N LEU A 89 2.25 -7.51 8.01
CA LEU A 89 2.15 -7.14 9.41
C LEU A 89 1.53 -8.27 10.25
N GLY A 90 0.70 -9.12 9.65
CA GLY A 90 -0.03 -10.18 10.33
C GLY A 90 -1.24 -9.65 11.12
N VAL A 91 -1.81 -8.51 10.71
CA VAL A 91 -2.96 -7.85 11.34
C VAL A 91 -3.91 -7.33 10.28
N THR A 92 -5.20 -7.21 10.57
CA THR A 92 -6.18 -6.63 9.63
C THR A 92 -6.55 -5.19 10.00
N VAL A 93 -7.08 -4.44 9.01
CA VAL A 93 -7.66 -3.10 9.26
C VAL A 93 -8.76 -3.19 10.32
N LYS A 94 -9.58 -4.25 10.29
CA LYS A 94 -10.64 -4.46 11.27
C LYS A 94 -10.10 -4.65 12.70
N ASP A 95 -8.98 -5.36 12.85
CA ASP A 95 -8.36 -5.55 14.16
C ASP A 95 -7.81 -4.23 14.70
N ALA A 96 -7.15 -3.45 13.84
CA ALA A 96 -6.64 -2.13 14.20
C ALA A 96 -7.77 -1.14 14.52
N ASP A 97 -8.82 -1.12 13.71
CA ASP A 97 -10.03 -0.33 13.98
C ASP A 97 -10.65 -0.72 15.30
N SER A 98 -10.74 -2.02 15.62
CA SER A 98 -11.28 -2.47 16.90
C SER A 98 -10.39 -2.07 18.09
N PHE A 99 -9.07 -2.15 17.91
CA PHE A 99 -8.08 -1.75 18.90
C PHE A 99 -8.17 -0.25 19.22
N PHE A 100 -8.27 0.60 18.19
CA PHE A 100 -8.35 2.06 18.36
C PHE A 100 -9.76 2.58 18.65
N ALA A 101 -10.82 1.91 18.16
CA ALA A 101 -12.21 2.31 18.39
C ALA A 101 -12.65 2.07 19.84
N ALA A 102 -12.03 1.11 20.54
CA ALA A 102 -12.22 0.95 21.98
C ALA A 102 -11.89 2.24 22.77
N GLU A 103 -11.10 3.15 22.19
CA GLU A 103 -10.68 4.42 22.78
C GLU A 103 -11.46 5.64 22.24
N GLY A 104 -12.14 5.51 21.09
CA GLY A 104 -12.81 6.60 20.33
C GLY A 104 -11.95 7.16 19.19
N PHE A 105 -12.54 7.57 18.06
CA PHE A 105 -11.81 7.88 16.81
C PHE A 105 -10.65 8.89 16.97
N ASP A 106 -10.87 10.03 17.61
CA ASP A 106 -9.84 11.05 17.84
C ASP A 106 -8.73 10.58 18.80
N ARG A 107 -9.10 9.73 19.78
CA ARG A 107 -8.14 9.09 20.68
C ARG A 107 -7.34 8.00 19.97
N GLY A 108 -7.97 7.27 19.05
CA GLY A 108 -7.33 6.28 18.19
C GLY A 108 -6.22 6.89 17.33
N ILE A 109 -6.49 8.04 16.70
CA ILE A 109 -5.47 8.79 15.97
C ILE A 109 -4.34 9.21 16.92
N SER A 110 -4.67 9.83 18.06
CA SER A 110 -3.68 10.29 19.02
C SER A 110 -2.79 9.15 19.57
N HIS A 111 -3.38 8.00 19.87
CA HIS A 111 -2.67 6.81 20.32
C HIS A 111 -1.78 6.25 19.20
N SER A 112 -2.30 6.18 17.97
CA SER A 112 -1.48 5.78 16.82
C SER A 112 -0.26 6.68 16.66
N MET A 113 -0.41 8.01 16.84
CA MET A 113 0.71 8.95 16.76
C MET A 113 1.76 8.72 17.85
N ARG A 114 1.33 8.42 19.09
CA ARG A 114 2.27 8.07 20.16
C ARG A 114 3.08 6.82 19.79
N LEU A 115 2.42 5.78 19.29
CA LEU A 115 3.12 4.58 18.84
C LEU A 115 4.08 4.87 17.69
N LEU A 116 3.73 5.76 16.75
CA LEU A 116 4.67 6.18 15.71
C LEU A 116 5.89 6.94 16.27
N CYS A 117 5.72 7.75 17.33
CA CYS A 117 6.86 8.35 18.04
C CYS A 117 7.77 7.28 18.64
N ASP A 118 7.21 6.28 19.31
CA ASP A 118 7.98 5.17 19.90
C ASP A 118 8.76 4.40 18.81
N ILE A 119 8.13 4.16 17.65
CA ILE A 119 8.80 3.53 16.50
C ILE A 119 9.91 4.44 15.96
N LYS A 120 9.74 5.76 15.95
CA LYS A 120 10.78 6.69 15.48
C LYS A 120 12.05 6.56 16.33
N GLU A 121 11.89 6.48 17.64
CA GLU A 121 13.00 6.40 18.59
C GLU A 121 13.72 5.05 18.51
N ASN A 122 12.97 3.96 18.38
CA ASN A 122 13.53 2.61 18.41
C ASN A 122 13.94 2.10 17.02
N ASN A 123 13.24 2.52 15.97
CA ASN A 123 13.24 1.93 14.64
C ASN A 123 12.98 2.96 13.51
N LYS A 124 13.70 4.10 13.51
CA LYS A 124 13.51 5.19 12.52
C LYS A 124 13.38 4.71 11.06
N ASN A 125 14.22 3.77 10.61
CA ASN A 125 14.17 3.29 9.22
C ASN A 125 12.84 2.58 8.87
N ILE A 126 12.18 1.92 9.83
CA ILE A 126 10.86 1.30 9.63
C ILE A 126 9.79 2.38 9.48
N LEU A 127 9.91 3.47 10.25
CA LEU A 127 9.02 4.63 10.13
C LEU A 127 9.25 5.40 8.82
N ASP A 128 10.49 5.57 8.39
CA ASP A 128 10.82 6.15 7.09
C ASP A 128 10.21 5.28 5.95
N PHE A 129 10.18 3.96 6.12
CA PHE A 129 9.47 3.05 5.21
C PHE A 129 7.95 3.29 5.20
N LEU A 130 7.32 3.46 6.37
CA LEU A 130 5.90 3.86 6.47
C LEU A 130 5.63 5.17 5.72
N ILE A 131 6.44 6.20 5.99
CA ILE A 131 6.34 7.54 5.36
C ILE A 131 6.41 7.41 3.84
N TYR A 132 7.38 6.66 3.33
CA TYR A 132 7.51 6.39 1.90
C TYR A 132 6.25 5.73 1.34
N ARG A 133 5.74 4.67 1.98
CA ARG A 133 4.53 3.96 1.54
C ARG A 133 3.29 4.86 1.59
N CYS A 134 3.11 5.65 2.64
CA CYS A 134 2.04 6.65 2.75
C CYS A 134 2.09 7.67 1.62
N SER A 135 3.28 8.13 1.22
CA SER A 135 3.43 9.07 0.11
C SER A 135 2.94 8.50 -1.23
N THR A 136 2.97 7.18 -1.41
CA THR A 136 2.44 6.54 -2.63
C THR A 136 0.91 6.64 -2.71
N PHE A 137 0.21 6.62 -1.56
CA PHE A 137 -1.23 6.87 -1.52
C PHE A 137 -1.54 8.34 -1.76
N VAL A 138 -0.77 9.26 -1.18
CA VAL A 138 -0.90 10.72 -1.42
C VAL A 138 -0.74 11.04 -2.91
N LYS A 139 0.27 10.47 -3.58
CA LYS A 139 0.50 10.65 -5.03
C LYS A 139 -0.64 10.10 -5.90
N ARG A 140 -1.40 9.14 -5.40
CA ARG A 140 -2.57 8.53 -6.08
C ARG A 140 -3.89 9.20 -5.71
N ALA A 141 -3.91 10.09 -4.72
CA ALA A 141 -5.09 10.85 -4.34
C ALA A 141 -5.48 11.81 -5.48
N CYS A 142 -6.78 11.85 -5.79
CA CYS A 142 -7.33 12.65 -6.88
C CYS A 142 -8.84 12.79 -6.68
N GLY A 143 -9.43 13.77 -7.36
CA GLY A 143 -10.85 14.12 -7.25
C GLY A 143 -11.10 15.13 -6.15
N ARG A 144 -12.38 15.42 -5.89
CA ARG A 144 -12.80 16.37 -4.85
C ARG A 144 -13.54 15.66 -3.73
N ASP A 145 -13.28 16.12 -2.52
CA ASP A 145 -14.07 15.67 -1.39
C ASP A 145 -15.48 16.28 -1.45
N ARG A 146 -16.51 15.44 -1.28
CA ARG A 146 -17.91 15.85 -1.44
C ARG A 146 -18.41 16.74 -0.30
N GLN A 147 -17.82 16.64 0.89
CA GLN A 147 -18.26 17.41 2.06
C GLN A 147 -17.61 18.79 2.07
N THR A 148 -16.32 18.86 1.76
CA THR A 148 -15.51 20.08 1.86
C THR A 148 -15.31 20.78 0.51
N GLY A 149 -15.52 20.10 -0.62
CA GLY A 149 -15.27 20.61 -1.97
C GLY A 149 -13.79 20.73 -2.34
N MET A 150 -12.88 20.40 -1.43
CA MET A 150 -11.42 20.51 -1.60
C MET A 150 -10.86 19.35 -2.45
N ASP A 151 -9.68 19.56 -3.04
CA ASP A 151 -8.95 18.51 -3.75
C ASP A 151 -8.49 17.42 -2.75
N CYS A 152 -8.79 16.16 -3.03
CA CYS A 152 -8.37 15.03 -2.19
C CYS A 152 -6.85 14.91 -2.11
N LYS A 153 -6.12 15.35 -3.16
CA LYS A 153 -4.67 15.43 -3.13
C LYS A 153 -4.20 16.44 -2.09
N GLU A 154 -4.80 17.63 -2.07
CA GLU A 154 -4.49 18.67 -1.09
C GLU A 154 -4.83 18.22 0.34
N ILE A 155 -5.97 17.56 0.54
CA ILE A 155 -6.33 16.97 1.84
C ILE A 155 -5.27 15.96 2.29
N SER A 156 -4.86 15.06 1.38
CA SER A 156 -3.90 14.00 1.67
C SER A 156 -2.51 14.56 1.98
N GLU A 157 -2.06 15.56 1.23
CA GLU A 157 -0.78 16.26 1.47
C GLU A 157 -0.79 16.98 2.81
N ARG A 158 -1.86 17.71 3.13
CA ARG A 158 -2.01 18.37 4.44
C ARG A 158 -2.02 17.37 5.59
N LEU A 159 -2.74 16.25 5.44
CA LEU A 159 -2.78 15.20 6.44
C LEU A 159 -1.41 14.56 6.62
N PHE A 160 -0.72 14.24 5.52
CA PHE A 160 0.63 13.68 5.52
C PHE A 160 1.62 14.57 6.26
N THR A 161 1.71 15.84 5.86
CA THR A 161 2.63 16.79 6.49
C THR A 161 2.29 16.97 7.96
N ARG A 162 1.03 17.22 8.33
CA ARG A 162 0.63 17.38 9.74
C ARG A 162 0.94 16.16 10.60
N MET A 163 0.62 14.97 10.10
CA MET A 163 0.83 13.72 10.82
C MET A 163 2.31 13.51 11.12
N PHE A 164 3.17 13.57 10.11
CA PHE A 164 4.58 13.25 10.30
C PHE A 164 5.40 14.39 10.92
N THR A 165 5.00 15.64 10.74
CA THR A 165 5.60 16.77 11.48
C THR A 165 5.23 16.75 12.96
N SER A 166 4.03 16.28 13.33
CA SER A 166 3.63 16.15 14.73
C SER A 166 4.45 15.13 15.52
N ILE A 167 4.98 14.11 14.85
CA ILE A 167 5.92 13.12 15.43
C ILE A 167 7.39 13.56 15.24
N GLY A 168 7.61 14.82 14.86
CA GLY A 168 8.91 15.50 14.84
C GLY A 168 9.76 15.28 13.60
N TYR A 169 9.18 14.91 12.46
CA TYR A 169 9.91 15.01 11.18
C TYR A 169 9.88 16.45 10.67
N THR A 170 10.95 16.90 10.04
CA THR A 170 10.96 18.16 9.29
C THR A 170 10.41 17.95 7.88
N GLU A 171 9.89 19.01 7.25
CA GLU A 171 9.47 18.94 5.84
C GLU A 171 10.63 18.51 4.91
N GLY A 172 11.86 18.90 5.25
CA GLY A 172 13.07 18.47 4.52
C GLY A 172 13.30 16.96 4.59
N GLU A 173 13.17 16.35 5.77
CA GLU A 173 13.28 14.89 5.93
C GLU A 173 12.17 14.16 5.18
N LEU A 174 10.94 14.69 5.22
CA LEU A 174 9.83 14.10 4.47
C LEU A 174 10.09 14.17 2.96
N ALA A 175 10.62 15.28 2.45
CA ALA A 175 11.01 15.41 1.05
C ALA A 175 12.12 14.41 0.69
N GLU A 176 13.15 14.26 1.52
CA GLU A 176 14.23 13.30 1.30
C GLU A 176 13.71 11.87 1.16
N ILE A 177 12.87 11.43 2.12
CA ILE A 177 12.29 10.07 2.14
C ILE A 177 11.40 9.81 0.91
N THR A 178 10.59 10.80 0.52
CA THR A 178 9.56 10.62 -0.52
C THR A 178 10.04 10.82 -1.95
N VAL A 179 11.10 11.61 -2.14
CA VAL A 179 11.73 11.89 -3.44
C VAL A 179 12.88 10.92 -3.73
N ASN A 180 13.65 10.53 -2.72
CA ASN A 180 14.79 9.63 -2.89
C ASN A 180 14.72 8.39 -1.98
N PRO A 181 13.92 7.37 -2.33
CA PRO A 181 13.81 6.16 -1.53
C PRO A 181 15.02 5.23 -1.65
N GLN A 182 16.07 5.57 -2.41
CA GLN A 182 17.21 4.68 -2.67
C GLN A 182 17.87 4.17 -1.39
N ARG A 183 17.91 4.99 -0.35
CA ARG A 183 18.38 4.58 0.98
C ARG A 183 17.52 3.44 1.56
N LEU A 184 16.19 3.57 1.53
CA LEU A 184 15.26 2.55 2.03
C LEU A 184 15.32 1.28 1.16
N ILE A 185 15.45 1.47 -0.15
CA ILE A 185 15.64 0.40 -1.14
C ILE A 185 16.91 -0.39 -0.86
N SER A 186 18.01 0.27 -0.54
CA SER A 186 19.27 -0.36 -0.19
C SER A 186 19.19 -1.09 1.16
N LEU A 187 18.52 -0.50 2.14
CA LEU A 187 18.38 -1.08 3.49
C LEU A 187 17.48 -2.32 3.50
N PHE A 188 16.40 -2.33 2.70
CA PHE A 188 15.38 -3.39 2.74
C PHE A 188 15.31 -4.26 1.47
N GLY A 189 16.10 -3.95 0.44
CA GLY A 189 16.36 -4.82 -0.70
C GLY A 189 15.36 -4.76 -1.87
N ARG A 190 14.93 -3.57 -2.34
CA ARG A 190 13.98 -3.48 -3.48
C ARG A 190 14.12 -2.26 -4.40
N ASP A 191 14.64 -2.43 -5.61
CA ASP A 191 14.77 -1.36 -6.63
C ASP A 191 13.40 -0.90 -7.24
N LYS A 192 12.30 -1.60 -6.92
CA LYS A 192 10.94 -1.31 -7.40
C LYS A 192 9.89 -1.57 -6.33
N LEU A 193 9.77 -0.68 -5.34
CA LEU A 193 8.65 -0.64 -4.40
C LEU A 193 7.39 -0.13 -5.13
N VAL A 194 6.65 -1.03 -5.78
CA VAL A 194 5.37 -0.72 -6.44
C VAL A 194 4.28 -0.40 -5.40
#